data_AF-A0A226QHB1-F1
#
_entry.id   AF-A0A226QHB1-F1
#
_cell.length_a   1.000
_cell.length_b   1.000
_cell.length_c   1.000
_cell.angle_alpha   90.00
_cell.angle_beta   90.00
_cell.angle_gamma   90.00
#
_symmetry.space_group_name_H-M   'P 1'
#
loop_
_entity.id
_entity.type
_entity.pdbx_description
1 polymer ?
#
loop_
_entity_poly.entity_id
_entity_poly.type
_entity_poly.pdbx_seq_one_letter_code
_entity_poly.pdbx_strand_id
1 'polypeptide(L)'
;MSILKKGLAFGLGLALASKEQVEKLIDELVKKGELSLEESKDIIEQWKQQTDERKAELQRIVREQIKQVIDKFDLVTKDELQQLEQRIRRLEEKLEEKED
;
A
#
# COMPACT_ATOMS: atom_id res chain seq x y z
N MET A 1 -32.85 8.03 -14.71
CA MET A 1 -32.24 8.11 -13.36
C MET A 1 -31.67 6.77 -12.85
N SER A 2 -31.72 5.68 -13.62
CA SER A 2 -31.30 4.33 -13.21
C SER A 2 -29.81 4.03 -13.45
N ILE A 3 -29.24 4.52 -14.55
CA ILE A 3 -27.86 4.20 -14.98
C ILE A 3 -26.83 4.81 -14.01
N LEU A 4 -27.07 6.05 -13.55
CA LEU A 4 -26.19 6.72 -12.59
C LEU A 4 -26.18 6.03 -11.22
N LYS A 5 -27.36 5.61 -10.73
CA LYS A 5 -27.48 4.87 -9.47
C LYS A 5 -26.86 3.47 -9.58
N LYS A 6 -27.03 2.79 -10.72
CA LYS A 6 -26.38 1.51 -11.01
C LYS A 6 -24.86 1.66 -11.07
N GLY A 7 -24.34 2.66 -11.78
CA GLY A 7 -22.89 2.92 -11.88
C GLY A 7 -22.24 3.28 -10.54
N LEU A 8 -22.91 4.09 -9.70
CA LEU A 8 -22.45 4.40 -8.34
C LEU A 8 -22.48 3.16 -7.42
N ALA A 9 -23.56 2.37 -7.46
CA ALA A 9 -23.64 1.13 -6.71
C ALA A 9 -22.59 0.10 -7.16
N PHE A 10 -22.27 0.08 -8.46
CA PHE A 10 -21.20 -0.74 -9.03
C PHE A 10 -19.83 -0.27 -8.54
N GLY A 11 -19.54 1.03 -8.61
CA GLY A 11 -18.29 1.61 -8.13
C GLY A 11 -18.05 1.37 -6.64
N LEU A 12 -19.08 1.54 -5.81
CA LEU A 12 -19.00 1.28 -4.37
C LEU A 12 -18.94 -0.21 -4.02
N GLY A 13 -19.68 -1.06 -4.74
CA GLY A 13 -19.67 -2.50 -4.55
C GLY A 13 -18.33 -3.12 -4.93
N LEU A 14 -17.77 -2.73 -6.07
CA LEU A 14 -16.44 -3.18 -6.52
C LEU A 14 -15.33 -2.69 -5.59
N ALA A 15 -15.45 -1.47 -5.05
CA ALA A 15 -14.47 -0.91 -4.13
C ALA A 15 -14.29 -1.70 -2.81
N LEU A 16 -15.30 -2.48 -2.40
CA LEU A 16 -15.30 -3.22 -1.13
C LEU A 16 -15.30 -4.74 -1.32
N ALA A 17 -15.51 -5.23 -2.54
CA ALA A 17 -15.58 -6.64 -2.86
C ALA A 17 -14.20 -7.30 -2.94
N SER A 18 -14.14 -8.60 -2.63
CA SER A 18 -12.94 -9.40 -2.86
C SER A 18 -12.73 -9.66 -4.36
N LYS A 19 -11.49 -10.00 -4.75
CA LYS A 19 -11.15 -10.36 -6.14
C LYS A 19 -12.13 -11.39 -6.74
N GLU A 20 -12.40 -12.46 -5.99
CA GLU A 20 -13.30 -13.54 -6.44
C GLU A 20 -14.75 -13.08 -6.59
N GLN A 21 -15.21 -12.15 -5.75
CA GLN A 21 -16.55 -11.58 -5.86
C GLN A 21 -16.68 -10.67 -7.09
N VAL A 22 -15.64 -9.88 -7.37
CA VAL A 22 -15.58 -9.02 -8.57
C VAL A 22 -15.56 -9.87 -9.84
N GLU A 23 -14.71 -10.88 -9.90
CA GLU A 23 -14.61 -11.79 -11.05
C GLU A 23 -15.94 -12.51 -11.31
N LYS A 24 -16.59 -13.05 -10.26
CA LYS A 24 -17.90 -13.70 -10.38
C LYS A 24 -18.99 -12.76 -10.89
N LEU A 25 -19.04 -11.52 -10.38
CA LEU A 25 -20.03 -10.54 -10.78
C LEU A 25 -19.86 -10.15 -12.25
N ILE A 26 -18.62 -9.94 -12.70
CA ILE A 26 -18.31 -9.59 -14.07
C ILE A 26 -18.65 -10.76 -15.01
N ASP A 27 -18.30 -11.99 -14.64
CA ASP A 27 -18.64 -13.20 -15.40
C ASP A 27 -20.16 -13.37 -15.57
N GLU A 28 -20.94 -13.08 -14.52
CA GLU A 28 -22.41 -13.11 -14.60
C GLU A 28 -22.97 -12.07 -15.57
N LEU A 29 -22.39 -10.87 -15.61
CA LEU A 29 -22.85 -9.81 -16.50
C LEU A 29 -22.48 -10.08 -17.95
N VAL A 30 -21.31 -10.67 -18.21
CA VAL A 30 -20.93 -11.16 -19.53
C VAL A 30 -21.87 -12.27 -19.99
N LYS A 31 -22.18 -13.25 -19.12
CA LYS A 31 -23.14 -14.33 -19.42
C LYS A 31 -24.55 -13.83 -19.73
N LYS A 32 -24.99 -12.76 -19.07
CA LYS A 32 -26.29 -12.11 -19.31
C LYS A 32 -26.29 -11.23 -20.57
N GLY A 33 -25.13 -11.04 -21.21
CA GLY A 33 -24.99 -10.13 -22.35
C GLY A 33 -25.09 -8.66 -21.97
N GLU A 34 -24.99 -8.33 -20.68
CA GLU A 34 -25.02 -6.95 -20.17
C GLU A 34 -23.65 -6.27 -20.29
N LEU A 35 -22.59 -7.06 -20.53
CA LEU A 35 -21.21 -6.61 -20.67
C LEU A 35 -20.52 -7.40 -21.78
N SER A 36 -19.76 -6.70 -22.63
CA SER A 36 -18.88 -7.37 -23.58
C SER A 36 -17.63 -7.95 -22.90
N LEU A 37 -16.95 -8.88 -23.60
CA LEU A 37 -15.67 -9.44 -23.16
C LEU A 37 -14.53 -8.41 -23.10
N GLU A 38 -14.67 -7.29 -23.80
CA GLU A 38 -13.66 -6.24 -23.85
C GLU A 38 -13.86 -5.26 -22.69
N GLU A 39 -15.10 -4.80 -22.48
CA GLU A 39 -15.47 -3.98 -21.33
C GLU A 39 -15.21 -4.69 -19.98
N SER A 40 -15.38 -6.02 -19.92
CA SER A 40 -15.12 -6.78 -18.69
C SER A 40 -13.64 -6.76 -18.30
N LYS A 41 -12.74 -6.82 -19.29
CA LYS A 41 -11.28 -6.74 -19.05
C LYS A 41 -10.88 -5.36 -18.56
N ASP A 42 -11.44 -4.32 -19.17
CA ASP A 42 -11.16 -2.94 -18.77
C ASP A 42 -11.58 -2.66 -17.33
N ILE A 43 -12.75 -3.15 -16.91
CA ILE A 43 -13.23 -3.01 -15.53
C ILE A 43 -12.31 -3.75 -14.54
N ILE A 44 -11.87 -4.97 -14.88
CA ILE A 44 -10.94 -5.73 -14.02
C ILE A 44 -9.62 -4.98 -13.86
N GLU A 45 -9.09 -4.41 -14.95
CA GLU A 45 -7.82 -3.69 -14.93
C GLU A 45 -7.92 -2.41 -14.09
N GLN A 46 -8.98 -1.62 -14.30
CA GLN A 46 -9.25 -0.43 -13.49
C GLN A 46 -9.41 -0.76 -11.99
N TRP A 47 -10.12 -1.84 -11.68
CA TRP A 47 -10.30 -2.29 -10.30
C TRP A 47 -8.97 -2.71 -9.65
N LYS A 48 -8.11 -3.43 -10.38
CA LYS A 48 -6.77 -3.80 -9.92
C LYS A 48 -5.91 -2.57 -9.64
N GLN A 49 -5.84 -1.64 -10.60
CA GLN A 49 -5.06 -0.42 -10.44
C GLN A 49 -5.52 0.37 -9.20
N GLN A 50 -6.82 0.57 -9.04
CA GLN A 50 -7.36 1.28 -7.87
C GLN A 50 -7.07 0.53 -6.56
N THR A 51 -7.09 -0.81 -6.58
CA THR A 51 -6.75 -1.63 -5.41
C THR A 51 -5.28 -1.50 -5.03
N ASP A 52 -4.38 -1.50 -6.02
CA ASP A 52 -2.94 -1.33 -5.81
C ASP A 52 -2.61 0.06 -5.25
N GLU A 53 -3.26 1.11 -5.77
CA GLU A 53 -3.13 2.48 -5.25
C GLU A 53 -3.57 2.56 -3.77
N ARG A 54 -4.73 1.98 -3.43
CA ARG A 54 -5.20 1.93 -2.04
C ARG A 54 -4.26 1.15 -1.12
N LYS A 55 -3.69 0.05 -1.61
CA LYS A 55 -2.71 -0.74 -0.85
C LYS A 55 -1.43 0.06 -0.58
N ALA A 56 -0.96 0.82 -1.57
CA ALA A 56 0.21 1.69 -1.41
C ALA A 56 -0.05 2.81 -0.38
N GLU A 57 -1.22 3.44 -0.44
CA GLU A 57 -1.66 4.47 0.52
C GLU A 57 -1.75 3.89 1.94
N LEU A 58 -2.36 2.71 2.10
CA LEU A 58 -2.43 2.03 3.39
C LEU A 58 -1.05 1.73 3.97
N GLN A 59 -0.13 1.23 3.14
CA GLN A 59 1.25 1.00 3.56
C GLN A 59 1.96 2.29 3.98
N ARG A 60 1.71 3.41 3.29
CA ARG A 60 2.25 4.73 3.66
C ARG A 60 1.75 5.14 5.04
N ILE A 61 0.44 5.06 5.28
CA ILE A 61 -0.17 5.39 6.57
C ILE A 61 0.42 4.54 7.68
N VAL A 62 0.53 3.22 7.49
CA VAL A 62 1.11 2.32 8.50
C VAL A 62 2.56 2.69 8.80
N ARG A 63 3.38 2.98 7.79
CA ARG A 63 4.78 3.42 7.99
C ARG A 63 4.85 4.73 8.76
N GLU A 64 3.99 5.69 8.45
CA GLU A 64 3.92 6.97 9.15
C GLU A 64 3.51 6.79 10.61
N GLN A 65 2.52 5.93 10.88
CA GLN A 65 2.09 5.61 12.24
C GLN A 65 3.22 4.94 13.05
N ILE A 66 3.94 3.98 12.46
CA ILE A 66 5.09 3.35 13.12
C ILE A 66 6.17 4.39 13.41
N LYS A 67 6.48 5.27 12.45
CA LYS A 67 7.45 6.35 12.65
C LYS A 67 7.04 7.28 13.79
N GLN A 68 5.77 7.69 13.84
CA GLN A 68 5.24 8.52 14.92
C GLN A 68 5.34 7.83 16.29
N VAL A 69 5.14 6.51 16.35
CA VAL A 69 5.33 5.74 17.60
C VAL A 69 6.80 5.73 18.01
N ILE A 70 7.73 5.46 17.08
CA ILE A 70 9.16 5.49 17.35
C ILE A 70 9.57 6.87 17.90
N ASP A 71 9.15 7.95 17.23
CA ASP A 71 9.45 9.33 17.61
C ASP A 71 8.83 9.68 18.98
N LYS A 72 7.61 9.21 19.28
CA LYS A 72 6.89 9.55 20.52
C LYS A 72 7.42 8.82 21.75
N PHE A 73 7.98 7.62 21.58
CA PHE A 73 8.50 6.80 22.67
C PHE A 73 10.03 6.90 22.80
N ASP A 74 10.67 7.88 22.16
CA ASP A 74 12.13 8.06 22.11
C ASP A 74 12.88 6.75 21.78
N LEU A 75 12.31 5.94 20.89
CA LEU A 75 12.91 4.66 20.51
C LEU A 75 14.00 4.92 19.47
N VAL A 76 15.20 4.42 19.74
CA VAL A 76 16.32 4.50 18.81
C VAL A 76 16.10 3.52 17.65
N THR A 77 16.22 4.01 16.42
CA THR A 77 16.17 3.15 15.23
C THR A 77 17.48 2.38 15.04
N LYS A 78 17.44 1.28 14.31
CA LYS A 78 18.65 0.48 14.01
C LYS A 78 19.71 1.32 13.29
N ASP A 79 19.29 2.19 12.37
CA ASP A 79 20.20 3.02 11.58
C ASP A 79 20.92 4.05 12.47
N GLU A 80 20.21 4.67 13.42
CA GLU A 80 20.79 5.59 14.40
C GLU A 80 21.81 4.88 15.32
N LEU A 81 21.50 3.66 15.75
CA LEU A 81 22.43 2.85 16.54
C LEU A 81 23.71 2.53 15.73
N GLN A 82 23.58 2.12 14.47
CA GLN A 82 24.73 1.84 13.61
C GLN A 82 25.58 3.09 13.34
N GLN A 83 24.95 4.25 13.17
CA GLN A 83 25.66 5.52 13.03
C GLN A 83 26.45 5.87 14.31
N LEU A 84 25.87 5.59 15.48
CA LEU A 84 26.54 5.79 16.75
C LEU A 84 27.73 4.85 16.91
N GLU A 85 27.57 3.56 16.62
CA GLU A 85 28.66 2.56 16.63
C GLU A 85 29.81 2.96 15.70
N GLN A 86 29.53 3.43 14.48
CA GLN A 86 30.56 3.90 13.56
C GLN A 86 31.27 5.17 14.07
N ARG A 87 30.55 6.07 14.74
CA ARG A 87 31.18 7.24 15.37
C ARG A 87 32.08 6.84 16.51
N ILE A 88 31.66 5.88 17.34
CA ILE A 88 32.46 5.34 18.44
C ILE A 88 33.75 4.72 17.90
N ARG A 89 33.66 3.82 16.91
CA ARG A 89 34.86 3.20 16.30
C ARG A 89 35.86 4.22 15.77
N ARG A 90 35.40 5.24 15.05
CA ARG A 90 36.27 6.31 14.53
C ARG A 90 36.92 7.15 15.63
N LEU A 91 36.29 7.25 16.80
CA LEU A 91 36.87 7.94 17.95
C LEU A 91 37.90 7.06 18.66
N GLU A 92 37.61 5.76 18.78
CA GLU A 92 38.54 4.76 19.32
C GLU A 92 39.82 4.70 18.47
N GLU A 93 39.71 4.57 17.14
CA GLU A 93 40.86 4.58 16.20
C GLU A 93 41.73 5.84 16.36
N LYS A 94 41.11 7.01 16.51
CA LYS A 94 41.84 8.29 16.67
C LYS A 94 42.52 8.45 18.03
N LEU A 95 42.03 7.74 19.04
CA LEU A 95 42.65 7.74 20.36
C LEU A 95 43.87 6.82 20.36
N GLU A 96 43.76 5.64 19.73
CA GLU A 96 44.89 4.72 19.53
C GLU A 96 46.03 5.39 18.74
N GLU A 97 45.73 6.10 17.65
CA GLU A 97 46.72 6.88 16.88
C GLU A 97 47.41 8.02 17.65
N LYS A 98 46.86 8.43 18.81
CA LYS A 98 47.43 9.50 19.65
C LYS A 98 48.21 8.96 20.85
N GLU A 99 48.04 7.68 21.18
CA GLU A 99 48.73 7.02 22.28
C GLU A 99 50.01 6.30 21.82
N ASP A 100 50.17 6.06 20.51
CA ASP A 100 51.43 5.70 19.82
C ASP A 100 52.29 6.94 19.45
#